data_AF-A0A7L5UG80-F1
#
_entry.id   AF-A0A7L5UG80-F1
#
_cell.length_a   1.000
_cell.length_b   1.000
_cell.length_c   1.000
_cell.angle_alpha   90.00
_cell.angle_beta   90.00
_cell.angle_gamma   90.00
#
_symmetry.space_group_name_H-M   'P 1'
#
loop_
_entity.id
_entity.type
_entity.pdbx_description
1 polymer ?
#
loop_
_entity_poly.entity_id
_entity_poly.type
_entity_poly.pdbx_seq_one_letter_code
_entity_poly.pdbx_strand_id
1 'polypeptide(L)'
;MTALPQPLRKTQRTLRNHQNEIKRSFETFYSNGPLEGTNNLIKVIKRIAFGYRSFYNFRLRILLVAKNPHFKIKLRDKKGHPRRAA
;
A
#
# COMPACT_ATOMS: atom_id res chain seq x y z
N MET A 1 -13.58 -33.07 17.65
CA MET A 1 -13.18 -31.67 17.36
C MET A 1 -12.65 -31.08 18.65
N THR A 2 -11.35 -30.83 18.75
CA THR A 2 -10.78 -30.20 19.96
C THR A 2 -11.33 -28.79 20.10
N ALA A 3 -12.17 -28.56 21.10
CA ALA A 3 -12.73 -27.26 21.40
C ALA A 3 -11.61 -26.35 21.92
N LEU A 4 -11.01 -25.58 21.02
CA LEU A 4 -10.04 -24.56 21.43
C LEU A 4 -10.73 -23.50 22.31
N PRO A 5 -9.99 -22.89 23.26
CA PRO A 5 -10.46 -21.76 24.03
C PRO A 5 -11.10 -20.70 23.14
N GLN A 6 -12.18 -20.06 23.61
CA GLN A 6 -12.92 -19.01 22.88
C GLN A 6 -12.03 -18.00 22.13
N PRO A 7 -10.95 -17.43 22.71
CA PRO A 7 -10.10 -16.47 22.00
C PRO A 7 -9.43 -17.03 20.73
N LEU A 8 -9.20 -18.35 20.66
CA LEU A 8 -8.47 -18.97 19.57
C LEU A 8 -9.37 -19.46 18.43
N ARG A 9 -10.70 -19.48 18.63
CA ARG A 9 -11.65 -19.99 17.63
C ARG A 9 -11.62 -19.20 16.33
N LYS A 10 -11.49 -17.87 16.41
CA LYS A 10 -11.39 -17.00 15.23
C LYS A 10 -10.11 -17.28 14.44
N THR A 11 -8.97 -17.36 15.13
CA THR A 11 -7.67 -17.68 14.54
C THR A 11 -7.71 -19.06 13.86
N GLN A 12 -8.26 -20.07 14.53
CA GLN A 12 -8.41 -21.42 13.97
C GLN A 12 -9.23 -21.41 12.68
N ARG A 13 -10.35 -20.66 12.66
CA ARG A 13 -11.19 -20.51 11.46
C ARG A 13 -10.41 -19.85 10.32
N THR A 14 -9.68 -18.76 10.59
CA THR A 14 -8.87 -18.08 9.57
C THR A 14 -7.78 -19.00 9.00
N LEU A 15 -7.06 -19.73 9.86
CA LEU A 15 -6.02 -20.67 9.42
C LEU A 15 -6.59 -21.81 8.57
N ARG A 16 -7.80 -22.30 8.89
CA ARG A 16 -8.50 -23.30 8.08
C ARG A 16 -8.92 -22.74 6.73
N ASN A 17 -9.48 -21.53 6.71
CA ASN A 17 -9.93 -20.89 5.47
C ASN A 17 -8.77 -20.64 4.50
N HIS A 18 -7.57 -20.36 5.00
CA HIS A 18 -6.38 -20.07 4.19
C HIS A 18 -5.34 -21.20 4.15
N GLN A 19 -5.74 -22.43 4.47
CA GLN A 19 -4.83 -23.56 4.60
C GLN A 19 -4.05 -23.84 3.30
N ASN A 20 -4.70 -23.67 2.14
CA ASN A 20 -4.09 -23.95 0.85
C ASN A 20 -2.99 -22.93 0.51
N GLU A 21 -3.24 -21.66 0.78
CA GLU A 21 -2.30 -20.56 0.59
C GLU A 21 -1.09 -20.70 1.52
N ILE A 22 -1.34 -21.09 2.79
CA ILE A 22 -0.27 -21.37 3.75
C ILE A 22 0.62 -22.51 3.24
N LYS A 23 0.04 -23.63 2.76
CA LYS A 23 0.82 -24.73 2.16
C LYS A 23 1.67 -24.25 0.98
N ARG A 24 1.07 -23.53 0.04
CA ARG A 24 1.77 -22.98 -1.13
C ARG A 24 2.91 -22.03 -0.75
N SER A 25 2.77 -21.26 0.34
CA SER A 25 3.84 -20.35 0.78
C SER A 25 5.14 -21.06 1.15
N PHE A 26 5.09 -22.33 1.58
CA PHE A 26 6.29 -23.12 1.87
C PHE A 26 6.96 -23.68 0.61
N GLU A 27 6.21 -23.79 -0.49
CA GLU A 27 6.70 -24.31 -1.78
C GLU A 27 7.23 -23.17 -2.67
N THR A 28 6.76 -21.94 -2.46
CA THR A 28 7.16 -20.77 -3.26
C THR A 28 8.39 -20.07 -2.71
N PHE A 29 9.30 -19.63 -3.60
CA PHE A 29 10.46 -18.81 -3.25
C PHE A 29 10.16 -17.31 -3.06
N TYR A 30 8.88 -16.91 -3.18
CA TYR A 30 8.49 -15.51 -3.01
C TYR A 30 8.43 -15.15 -1.53
N SER A 31 9.19 -14.13 -1.13
CA SER A 31 9.12 -13.57 0.21
C SER A 31 8.18 -12.36 0.25
N ASN A 32 7.57 -12.13 1.42
CA ASN A 32 6.78 -10.92 1.68
C ASN A 32 7.65 -9.66 1.86
N GLY A 33 8.98 -9.78 1.83
CA GLY A 33 9.91 -8.68 2.12
C GLY A 33 9.68 -7.41 1.26
N PRO A 34 9.55 -7.51 -0.07
CA PRO A 34 9.25 -6.34 -0.91
C PRO A 34 7.90 -5.67 -0.57
N LEU A 35 6.89 -6.47 -0.23
CA LEU A 35 5.57 -5.97 0.16
C LEU A 35 5.63 -5.25 1.51
N GLU A 36 6.34 -5.83 2.48
CA GLU A 36 6.58 -5.24 3.80
C GLU A 36 7.37 -3.93 3.69
N GLY A 37 8.42 -3.90 2.87
CA GLY A 37 9.20 -2.70 2.58
C GLY A 37 8.33 -1.59 1.99
N THR A 38 7.47 -1.92 1.03
CA THR A 38 6.51 -0.98 0.44
C THR A 38 5.51 -0.46 1.47
N ASN A 39 4.94 -1.34 2.28
CA ASN A 39 4.00 -0.96 3.34
C ASN A 39 4.65 -0.06 4.39
N ASN A 40 5.91 -0.33 4.75
CA ASN A 40 6.67 0.52 5.67
C ASN A 40 6.93 1.90 5.05
N LEU A 41 7.35 1.97 3.79
CA LEU A 41 7.55 3.23 3.07
C LEU A 41 6.27 4.08 3.06
N ILE A 42 5.11 3.49 2.76
CA ILE A 42 3.82 4.19 2.79
C ILE A 42 3.53 4.74 4.19
N LYS A 43 3.77 3.94 5.25
CA LYS A 43 3.60 4.38 6.64
C LYS A 43 4.53 5.53 6.99
N VAL A 44 5.79 5.49 6.54
CA VAL A 44 6.77 6.58 6.73
C VAL A 44 6.29 7.85 6.02
N ILE A 45 5.88 7.76 4.75
CA ILE A 45 5.35 8.91 3.98
C ILE A 45 4.15 9.54 4.68
N LYS A 46 3.22 8.73 5.20
CA LYS A 46 2.07 9.23 5.95
C LYS A 46 2.50 9.93 7.24
N ARG A 47 3.49 9.40 7.96
CA ARG A 47 4.00 9.93 9.22
C ARG A 47 4.72 11.27 9.05
N ILE A 48 5.63 11.37 8.08
CA ILE A 48 6.41 12.61 7.84
C ILE A 48 5.53 13.77 7.38
N ALA A 49 4.41 13.47 6.71
CA ALA A 49 3.46 14.48 6.26
C ALA A 49 2.44 14.89 7.34
N PHE A 50 2.47 14.24 8.51
CA PHE A 50 1.43 14.37 9.55
C PHE A 50 0.02 14.04 9.03
N GLY A 51 -0.05 13.10 8.07
CA GLY A 51 -1.26 12.74 7.36
C GLY A 51 -1.53 13.58 6.11
N TYR A 52 -2.46 13.10 5.28
CA TYR A 52 -2.88 13.78 4.05
C TYR A 52 -4.38 14.03 4.10
N ARG A 53 -4.82 15.26 3.78
CA ARG A 53 -6.24 15.58 3.61
C ARG A 53 -6.85 14.96 2.35
N SER A 54 -6.04 14.81 1.29
CA SER A 54 -6.48 14.24 0.01
C SER A 54 -5.75 12.94 -0.30
N PHE A 55 -6.51 11.86 -0.50
CA PHE A 55 -5.96 10.57 -0.92
C PHE A 55 -5.25 10.66 -2.27
N TYR A 56 -5.72 11.53 -3.18
CA TYR A 56 -5.07 11.77 -4.46
C TYR A 56 -3.63 12.27 -4.27
N ASN A 57 -3.44 13.26 -3.41
CA ASN A 57 -2.11 13.81 -3.12
C ASN A 57 -1.22 12.80 -2.38
N PHE A 58 -1.80 11.99 -1.49
CA PHE A 58 -1.08 10.91 -0.83
C PHE A 58 -0.57 9.86 -1.83
N ARG A 59 -1.45 9.41 -2.73
CA ARG A 59 -1.12 8.46 -3.80
C ARG A 59 -0.03 9.01 -4.72
N LEU A 60 -0.13 10.27 -5.12
CA LEU A 60 0.91 10.93 -5.92
C LEU A 60 2.27 10.93 -5.21
N ARG A 61 2.28 11.23 -3.90
CA ARG A 61 3.53 11.19 -3.12
C ARG A 61 4.12 9.78 -3.05
N ILE A 62 3.30 8.76 -2.80
CA ILE A 62 3.75 7.36 -2.76
C ILE A 62 4.40 6.98 -4.09
N LEU A 63 3.73 7.27 -5.21
CA LEU A 63 4.22 6.93 -6.54
C LEU A 63 5.51 7.66 -6.91
N LEU A 64 5.64 8.93 -6.49
CA LEU A 64 6.86 9.72 -6.69
C LEU A 64 8.04 9.14 -5.91
N VAL A 65 7.83 8.79 -4.63
CA VAL A 65 8.90 8.29 -3.75
C VAL A 65 9.29 6.85 -4.08
N ALA A 66 8.33 6.01 -4.46
CA ALA A 66 8.57 4.62 -4.87
C ALA A 66 9.34 4.50 -6.19
N LYS A 67 9.73 5.62 -6.84
CA LYS A 67 10.49 5.68 -8.10
C LYS A 67 9.97 4.69 -9.15
N ASN A 68 8.65 4.64 -9.33
CA ASN A 68 8.05 3.71 -10.29
C ASN A 68 8.41 4.15 -11.73
N PRO A 69 9.21 3.38 -12.48
CA PRO A 69 9.70 3.79 -13.81
C PRO A 69 8.57 3.93 -14.84
N HIS A 70 7.39 3.35 -14.59
CA HIS A 70 6.24 3.43 -15.49
C HIS A 70 5.27 4.57 -15.17
N PHE A 71 5.52 5.38 -14.13
CA PHE A 71 4.62 6.47 -13.76
C PHE A 71 5.02 7.80 -14.43
N LYS A 72 4.51 8.05 -15.64
CA LYS A 72 4.63 9.37 -16.29
C LYS A 72 3.58 10.33 -15.72
N ILE A 73 4.02 11.24 -14.85
CA ILE A 73 3.19 12.37 -14.43
C ILE A 73 3.03 13.30 -15.64
N LYS A 74 1.85 13.32 -16.27
CA LYS A 74 1.50 14.43 -17.16
C LYS A 74 1.24 15.65 -16.27
N LEU A 75 2.27 16.48 -16.07
CA LEU A 75 2.08 17.82 -15.54
C LEU A 75 1.14 18.53 -16.52
N ARG A 76 -0.04 18.94 -16.05
CA ARG A 76 -0.92 19.80 -16.84
C ARG A 76 -0.20 21.13 -16.93
N ASP A 77 0.39 21.43 -18.08
CA ASP A 77 0.92 22.75 -18.40
C ASP A 77 -0.21 23.77 -18.17
N LYS A 78 -0.13 24.51 -17.07
CA LYS A 78 -0.94 25.72 -16.92
C LYS A 78 -0.24 26.78 -17.76
N LYS A 79 -0.44 26.73 -19.09
CA LYS A 79 -0.13 27.88 -19.94
C LYS A 79 -0.81 29.08 -19.30
N GLY A 80 0.00 30.02 -18.84
CA GLY A 80 -0.46 31.25 -18.23
C GLY A 80 -1.46 31.91 -19.18
N HIS A 81 -2.69 32.09 -18.71
CA HIS A 81 -3.62 32.97 -19.38
C HIS A 81 -3.02 34.38 -19.25
N PRO A 82 -2.79 35.13 -20.34
CA PRO A 82 -2.29 36.49 -20.21
C PRO A 82 -3.32 37.27 -19.40
N ARG A 83 -2.88 37.87 -18.29
CA ARG A 83 -3.70 38.85 -17.58
C ARG A 83 -3.97 39.95 -18.60
N ARG A 84 -5.22 40.07 -19.04
CA ARG A 84 -5.66 41.21 -19.84
C ARG A 84 -5.38 42.45 -18.99
N ALA A 85 -4.45 43.28 -19.46
CA ALA A 85 -4.32 44.64 -18.98
C ALA A 85 -5.61 45.38 -19.37
N ALA A 86 -6.28 45.96 -18.39
CA ALA A 86 -7.33 46.94 -18.52
C ALA A 86 -7.15 47.93 -17.37
#